data_AF-A0A383A4J4-F1
#
_entry.id   AF-A0A383A4J4-F1
#
_cell.length_a   1.000
_cell.length_b   1.000
_cell.length_c   1.000
_cell.angle_alpha   90.00
_cell.angle_beta   90.00
_cell.angle_gamma   90.00
#
_symmetry.space_group_name_H-M   'P 1'
#
loop_
_entity.id
_entity.type
_entity.pdbx_description
1 polymer ?
#
loop_
_entity_poly.entity_id
_entity_poly.type
_entity_poly.pdbx_seq_one_letter_code
_entity_poly.pdbx_strand_id
1 'polypeptide(L)' 'MNLINNIITTIIPFLPKKIVKIIADKYVAGQTPKEALNVIKYLNLKKYDTTIDLLGEHIKNIKETEQITN' A
#
# COMPACT_ATOMS: atom_id res chain seq x y z
N MET A 1 2.96 15.24 -21.62
CA MET A 1 3.57 15.19 -20.27
C MET A 1 4.87 15.98 -20.32
N ASN A 2 5.15 16.79 -19.29
CA ASN A 2 6.35 17.65 -19.26
C ASN A 2 7.63 16.78 -19.16
N LEU A 3 8.76 17.21 -19.74
CA LEU A 3 10.01 16.41 -19.81
C LEU A 3 10.46 15.91 -18.43
N ILE A 4 10.32 16.76 -17.41
CA ILE A 4 10.64 16.45 -16.01
C ILE A 4 9.78 15.29 -15.48
N ASN A 5 8.48 15.25 -15.79
CA ASN A 5 7.58 14.19 -15.33
C ASN A 5 7.96 12.84 -15.94
N ASN A 6 8.41 12.83 -17.20
CA ASN A 6 8.87 11.61 -17.87
C ASN A 6 10.14 11.06 -17.22
N ILE A 7 11.09 11.93 -16.86
CA ILE A 7 12.32 11.54 -16.17
C ILE A 7 12.00 10.93 -14.80
N ILE A 8 11.15 11.59 -14.02
CA ILE A 8 10.75 11.11 -12.68
C ILE A 8 10.07 9.74 -12.77
N THR A 9 9.07 9.58 -13.64
CA THR A 9 8.31 8.33 -13.79
C THR A 9 9.20 7.18 -14.27
N THR A 10 10.20 7.45 -15.11
CA THR A 10 11.15 6.43 -15.58
C THR A 10 12.10 5.98 -14.47
N ILE A 11 12.49 6.85 -13.55
CA ILE A 11 13.47 6.54 -12.49
C ILE A 11 12.82 5.83 -11.30
N ILE A 12 11.54 6.09 -10.99
CA ILE A 12 10.84 5.53 -9.83
C ILE A 12 11.02 4.00 -9.67
N PRO A 13 10.87 3.16 -10.70
CA PRO A 13 11.03 1.70 -10.57
C PRO A 13 12.43 1.25 -10.15
N PHE A 14 13.46 2.07 -10.39
CA PHE A 14 14.84 1.78 -10.06
C PHE A 14 15.22 2.19 -8.63
N LEU A 15 14.33 2.91 -7.92
CA LEU A 15 14.59 3.30 -6.54
C LEU A 15 14.59 2.08 -5.61
N PRO A 16 15.53 1.99 -4.65
CA PRO A 16 15.50 0.94 -3.64
C PRO A 16 14.17 0.93 -2.89
N LYS A 17 13.55 -0.25 -2.75
CA LYS A 17 12.27 -0.43 -2.04
C LYS A 17 12.25 0.19 -0.64
N LYS A 18 13.39 0.19 0.06
CA LYS A 18 13.52 0.81 1.39
C LYS A 18 13.24 2.32 1.37
N ILE A 19 13.70 3.03 0.34
CA ILE A 19 13.48 4.48 0.21
C ILE A 19 12.00 4.75 -0.09
N VAL A 20 11.43 3.99 -1.03
CA VAL A 20 10.00 4.09 -1.37
C VAL A 20 9.12 3.79 -0.15
N LYS A 21 9.49 2.77 0.65
CA LYS A 21 8.77 2.38 1.85
C LYS A 21 8.67 3.49 2.89
N ILE A 22 9.71 4.30 3.10
CA ILE A 22 9.67 5.44 4.04
C ILE A 22 8.56 6.43 3.67
N ILE A 23 8.31 6.62 2.38
CA ILE A 23 7.25 7.50 1.89
C ILE A 23 5.90 6.80 1.99
N ALA A 24 5.81 5.54 1.56
CA ALA A 24 4.58 4.75 1.53
C ALA A 24 4.01 4.47 2.94
N ASP A 25 4.87 4.26 3.95
CA ASP A 25 4.47 3.92 5.32
C ASP A 25 3.65 5.03 6.02
N LYS A 26 3.63 6.25 5.47
CA LYS A 26 2.75 7.34 5.94
C LYS A 26 1.29 7.16 5.52
N TYR A 27 1.05 6.38 4.47
CA TYR A 27 -0.26 6.24 3.83
C TYR A 27 -0.79 4.80 3.87
N VAL A 28 0.07 3.81 4.09
CA VAL A 28 -0.29 2.39 4.05
C VAL A 28 -0.04 1.74 5.40
N ALA A 29 -1.05 1.06 5.94
CA ALA A 29 -1.01 0.45 7.28
C ALA A 29 -0.15 -0.83 7.37
N GLY A 30 0.25 -1.40 6.25
CA GLY A 30 1.07 -2.61 6.19
C GLY A 30 0.97 -3.32 4.84
N GLN A 31 1.82 -4.32 4.63
CA GLN A 31 1.76 -5.23 3.47
C GLN A 31 1.03 -6.53 3.79
N THR A 32 0.75 -6.79 5.07
CA THR A 32 0.03 -8.00 5.52
C THR A 32 -1.17 -7.61 6.38
N PRO A 33 -2.20 -8.47 6.47
CA PRO A 33 -3.32 -8.25 7.39
C PRO A 33 -2.88 -8.03 8.84
N LYS A 34 -1.86 -8.77 9.29
CA LYS A 34 -1.32 -8.65 10.66
C LYS A 34 -0.72 -7.27 10.93
N GLU A 35 0.05 -6.73 9.99
CA GLU A 35 0.60 -5.37 10.11
C GLU A 35 -0.50 -4.32 10.15
N ALA A 36 -1.47 -4.40 9.23
CA ALA A 36 -2.60 -3.48 9.19
C ALA A 36 -3.42 -3.51 10.48
N LEU A 37 -3.73 -4.70 11.01
CA LEU A 37 -4.46 -4.89 12.26
C LEU A 37 -3.73 -4.28 13.48
N ASN A 38 -2.39 -4.32 13.51
CA ASN A 38 -1.62 -3.67 14.57
C ASN A 38 -1.78 -2.15 14.54
N VAL A 39 -1.75 -1.54 13.34
CA VAL A 39 -1.97 -0.10 13.17
C VAL A 39 -3.39 0.28 13.55
N ILE A 40 -4.39 -0.51 13.13
CA ILE A 40 -5.80 -0.29 13.48
C ILE A 40 -6.00 -0.35 14.99
N LYS A 41 -5.46 -1.38 15.66
CA LYS A 41 -5.53 -1.49 17.12
C LYS A 41 -4.93 -0.26 17.81
N TYR A 42 -3.78 0.23 17.33
CA TYR A 42 -3.17 1.45 17.83
C TYR A 42 -4.07 2.69 17.63
N LEU A 43 -4.73 2.82 16.49
CA LEU A 43 -5.67 3.91 16.20
C LEU A 43 -6.94 3.81 17.06
N ASN A 44 -7.51 2.62 17.24
CA ASN A 44 -8.70 2.43 18.08
C ASN A 44 -8.39 2.69 19.57
N LEU A 45 -7.18 2.36 20.04
CA LEU A 45 -6.74 2.74 21.39
C LEU A 45 -6.75 4.27 21.59
N LYS A 46 -6.54 5.03 20.51
CA LYS A 46 -6.66 6.49 20.47
C LYS A 46 -8.08 7.00 20.19
N LYS A 47 -9.09 6.12 20.21
CA LYS A 47 -10.51 6.43 19.96
C LYS A 47 -10.83 6.86 18.53
N TYR A 48 -9.98 6.56 17.56
CA TYR A 48 -10.33 6.72 16.15
C TYR A 48 -11.10 5.50 15.65
N ASP A 49 -12.16 5.77 14.88
CA ASP A 49 -12.78 4.78 14.01
C ASP A 49 -11.92 4.62 12.74
N THR A 50 -11.89 3.42 12.22
CA THR A 50 -11.02 3.04 11.09
C THR A 50 -11.81 2.27 10.06
N THR A 51 -11.62 2.62 8.79
CA THR A 51 -11.99 1.77 7.65
C THR A 51 -10.73 1.21 7.02
N ILE A 52 -10.83 0.05 6.38
CA ILE A 52 -9.72 -0.61 5.70
C ILE A 52 -10.02 -0.63 4.21
N ASP A 53 -9.05 -0.21 3.41
CA ASP A 53 -9.04 -0.40 1.97
C ASP A 53 -7.87 -1.31 1.60
N LEU A 54 -8.14 -2.36 0.82
CA LEU A 54 -7.11 -3.28 0.35
C LEU A 54 -6.56 -2.78 -0.98
N LEU A 55 -5.33 -2.30 -0.97
CA LEU A 55 -4.67 -1.81 -2.18
C LEU A 55 -4.32 -2.97 -3.13
N GLY A 56 -4.92 -2.97 -4.31
CA GLY A 56 -4.65 -3.96 -5.36
C GLY A 56 -5.48 -3.67 -6.61
N GLU A 57 -4.83 -3.22 -7.68
CA GLU A 57 -5.54 -2.71 -8.87
C GLU A 57 -5.37 -3.61 -10.10
N HIS A 58 -4.52 -4.64 -10.04
CA HIS A 58 -4.10 -5.41 -11.22
C HIS A 58 -4.10 -6.93 -10.97
N ILE A 59 -5.26 -7.47 -10.54
CA ILE A 59 -5.44 -8.93 -10.50
C ILE A 59 -5.46 -9.48 -11.92
N LYS A 60 -4.67 -10.52 -12.18
CA LYS A 60 -4.50 -11.07 -13.53
C LYS A 60 -5.46 -12.21 -13.87
N ASN A 61 -6.07 -12.83 -12.86
CA ASN A 61 -6.97 -13.97 -13.04
C ASN A 61 -7.92 -14.16 -11.85
N ILE A 62 -9.03 -14.89 -12.09
CA ILE A 62 -10.07 -15.13 -11.08
C ILE A 62 -9.57 -15.88 -9.84
N LYS A 63 -8.60 -16.78 -10.00
CA LYS A 63 -8.07 -17.60 -8.90
C LYS A 63 -7.33 -16.73 -7.88
N GLU A 64 -6.61 -15.71 -8.33
CA GLU A 64 -5.97 -14.71 -7.47
C GLU A 64 -7.02 -13.88 -6.71
N THR A 65 -8.15 -13.53 -7.34
CA THR A 65 -9.28 -12.86 -6.66
C THR A 65 -9.87 -13.73 -5.55
N GLU A 66 -10.08 -15.02 -5.82
CA GLU A 66 -10.62 -15.97 -4.84
C GLU A 66 -9.72 -16.12 -3.62
N GLN A 67 -8.39 -16.10 -3.81
CA GLN A 67 -7.40 -16.17 -2.72
C GLN A 67 -7.36 -14.92 -1.84
N ILE A 68 -7.76 -13.77 -2.38
CA ILE A 68 -7.77 -12.50 -1.66
C ILE A 68 -9.09 -12.32 -0.87
N THR A 69 -10.19 -12.86 -1.41
CA THR A 69 -11.54 -12.62 -0.87
C THR A 69 -11.98 -13.68 0.14
N ASN A 70 -11.47 -14.92 0.06
CA ASN A 70 -11.82 -16.04 0.93
C ASN A 70 -10.74 -16.32 1.98
#